data_AF-A0A3M0IVU6-F1
#
_entry.id   AF-A0A3M0IVU6-F1
#
_cell.length_a   1.000
_cell.length_b   1.000
_cell.length_c   1.000
_cell.angle_alpha   90.00
_cell.angle_beta   90.00
_cell.angle_gamma   90.00
#
_symmetry.space_group_name_H-M   'P 1'
#
loop_
_entity.id
_entity.type
_entity.pdbx_description
1 polymer ?
#
loop_
_entity_poly.entity_id
_entity_poly.type
_entity_poly.pdbx_seq_one_letter_code
_entity_poly.pdbx_strand_id
1 'polypeptide(L)'
;MAPLAHTLALLAMTVATVAIDEKQMDMAPNSFDDQYRGCGPDMTTVLPALNHSEFQKNPVFAEAWLKAVAEWQRKGSPVSPLSSSAQAIAVMAYSMKYVYRPFNEAVRQAGSSPQEYRDNFHFKTLHFLLTQALVKLREDQNAQCRNVFRGVHDICFMARRGQRVRFGHFTSTSLSRKVAEDYGTDTVFQVYTCHGVDIQAFSYDRGKREVLIPPYETFEVTKVTRKGDKAEIELSSTGTYSKYNCEWLEGDSTGDSLGDEDTRRGDGATHGGSIPLAPFHLGGLVLATTALAVATGTL
;
A
#
# COMPACT_ATOMS: atom_id res chain seq x y z
N MET A 1 -66.94 0.64 43.58
CA MET A 1 -66.72 1.03 42.17
C MET A 1 -65.50 1.94 42.11
N ALA A 2 -64.39 1.47 41.53
CA ALA A 2 -63.24 2.29 41.17
C ALA A 2 -62.58 1.63 39.95
N PRO A 3 -62.40 2.31 38.81
CA PRO A 3 -61.60 1.78 37.73
C PRO A 3 -60.14 2.24 37.90
N LEU A 4 -59.23 1.28 37.96
CA LEU A 4 -57.78 1.53 37.94
C LEU A 4 -57.36 1.66 36.46
N ALA A 5 -57.21 2.90 35.99
CA ALA A 5 -56.71 3.21 34.66
C ALA A 5 -55.24 2.76 34.54
N HIS A 6 -54.96 1.84 33.63
CA HIS A 6 -53.61 1.49 33.23
C HIS A 6 -53.12 2.50 32.17
N THR A 7 -52.21 3.39 32.56
CA THR A 7 -51.44 4.21 31.62
C THR A 7 -50.31 3.37 31.01
N LEU A 8 -50.43 3.02 29.72
CA LEU A 8 -49.29 2.53 28.94
C LEU A 8 -48.35 3.69 28.61
N ALA A 9 -47.13 3.65 29.13
CA ALA A 9 -46.05 4.52 28.68
C ALA A 9 -45.37 3.89 27.47
N LEU A 10 -45.52 4.50 26.29
CA LEU A 10 -44.74 4.17 25.10
C LEU A 10 -43.34 4.77 25.23
N LEU A 11 -42.34 3.94 25.53
CA LEU A 11 -40.93 4.28 25.35
C LEU A 11 -40.60 4.31 23.86
N ALA A 12 -40.49 5.52 23.29
CA ALA A 12 -39.92 5.71 21.97
C ALA A 12 -38.41 5.41 22.06
N MET A 13 -37.99 4.22 21.63
CA MET A 13 -36.58 3.93 21.40
C MET A 13 -36.15 4.68 20.13
N THR A 14 -35.45 5.80 20.32
CA THR A 14 -34.74 6.48 19.24
C THR A 14 -33.63 5.56 18.75
N VAL A 15 -33.86 4.88 17.63
CA VAL A 15 -32.80 4.18 16.89
C VAL A 15 -31.87 5.25 16.33
N ALA A 16 -30.67 5.39 16.90
CA ALA A 16 -29.63 6.20 16.30
C ALA A 16 -29.26 5.59 14.94
N THR A 17 -29.68 6.20 13.85
CA THR A 17 -29.20 5.84 12.52
C THR A 17 -27.76 6.34 12.40
N VAL A 18 -26.80 5.42 12.38
CA VAL A 18 -25.41 5.75 12.03
C VAL A 18 -25.42 6.28 10.60
N ALA A 19 -25.01 7.54 10.41
CA ALA A 19 -24.95 8.13 9.08
C ALA A 19 -23.82 7.46 8.28
N ILE A 20 -24.12 7.04 7.06
CA ILE A 20 -23.13 6.51 6.11
C ILE A 20 -22.43 7.71 5.45
N ASP A 21 -21.10 7.68 5.40
CA ASP A 21 -20.33 8.76 4.79
C ASP A 21 -20.39 8.67 3.25
N GLU A 22 -20.75 9.76 2.58
CA GLU A 22 -20.70 9.83 1.12
C GLU A 22 -19.33 10.29 0.61
N LYS A 23 -18.74 9.56 -0.34
CA LYS A 23 -17.44 9.89 -0.93
C LYS A 23 -17.48 9.89 -2.45
N GLN A 24 -17.15 11.03 -3.06
CA GLN A 24 -17.00 11.12 -4.53
C GLN A 24 -15.74 10.37 -4.99
N MET A 25 -15.89 9.54 -6.02
CA MET A 25 -14.75 8.99 -6.74
C MET A 25 -14.15 10.03 -7.68
N ASP A 26 -12.84 10.00 -7.85
CA ASP A 26 -12.09 10.85 -8.77
C ASP A 26 -10.85 10.09 -9.29
N MET A 27 -9.88 10.81 -9.85
CA MET A 27 -8.60 10.26 -10.34
C MET A 27 -7.52 10.12 -9.25
N ALA A 28 -7.86 10.38 -7.99
CA ALA A 28 -6.97 10.40 -6.84
C ALA A 28 -5.70 11.25 -7.06
N PRO A 29 -5.84 12.59 -7.18
CA PRO A 29 -4.73 13.47 -7.53
C PRO A 29 -3.61 13.55 -6.47
N ASN A 30 -3.93 13.21 -5.21
CA ASN A 30 -2.97 13.22 -4.10
C ASN A 30 -2.34 11.84 -3.83
N SER A 31 -2.71 10.82 -4.61
CA SER A 31 -2.12 9.48 -4.49
C SER A 31 -0.65 9.51 -4.86
N PHE A 32 0.20 8.90 -4.04
CA PHE A 32 1.50 8.45 -4.49
C PHE A 32 1.31 7.19 -5.34
N ASP A 33 1.80 7.19 -6.57
CA ASP A 33 1.40 6.25 -7.61
C ASP A 33 2.56 5.76 -8.47
N ASP A 34 3.77 5.81 -7.91
CA ASP A 34 5.01 5.50 -8.60
C ASP A 34 5.04 4.05 -9.12
N GLN A 35 5.38 3.91 -10.41
CA GLN A 35 5.55 2.63 -11.08
C GLN A 35 7.01 2.17 -11.12
N TYR A 36 7.95 3.04 -10.72
CA TYR A 36 9.39 2.80 -10.70
C TYR A 36 9.93 2.33 -12.05
N ARG A 37 9.46 2.95 -13.14
CA ARG A 37 9.85 2.57 -14.50
C ARG A 37 11.30 2.99 -14.72
N GLY A 38 12.15 2.01 -15.00
CA GLY A 38 13.56 2.22 -15.32
C GLY A 38 14.51 2.33 -14.13
N CYS A 39 14.02 2.45 -12.90
CA CYS A 39 14.84 2.65 -11.70
C CYS A 39 14.76 1.52 -10.65
N GLY A 40 14.23 0.36 -11.02
CA GLY A 40 14.16 -0.80 -10.11
C GLY A 40 15.52 -1.17 -9.50
N PRO A 41 16.60 -1.30 -10.31
CA PRO A 41 17.94 -1.57 -9.79
C PRO A 41 18.42 -0.48 -8.83
N ASP A 42 18.30 0.79 -9.20
CA ASP A 42 18.77 1.92 -8.39
C ASP A 42 18.01 2.02 -7.06
N MET A 43 16.68 1.89 -7.10
CA MET A 43 15.86 1.77 -5.89
C MET A 43 16.29 0.60 -5.01
N THR A 44 16.66 -0.55 -5.61
CA THR A 44 17.15 -1.72 -4.87
C THR A 44 18.47 -1.43 -4.15
N THR A 45 19.35 -0.59 -4.72
CA THR A 45 20.62 -0.23 -4.07
C THR A 45 20.42 0.59 -2.80
N VAL A 46 19.43 1.48 -2.78
CA VAL A 46 19.14 2.36 -1.62
C VAL A 46 18.21 1.73 -0.58
N LEU A 47 17.57 0.60 -0.90
CA LEU A 47 16.62 -0.07 -0.01
C LEU A 47 17.13 -0.32 1.42
N PRO A 48 18.38 -0.80 1.65
CA PRO A 48 18.84 -1.06 3.01
C PRO A 48 18.88 0.19 3.90
N ALA A 49 19.40 1.30 3.37
CA ALA A 49 19.47 2.58 4.08
C ALA A 49 18.07 3.18 4.29
N LEU A 50 17.23 3.11 3.25
CA LEU A 50 15.86 3.58 3.30
C LEU A 50 15.05 2.85 4.38
N ASN A 51 15.08 1.52 4.35
CA ASN A 51 14.37 0.66 5.30
C ASN A 51 14.81 0.92 6.75
N HIS A 52 16.12 1.10 6.98
CA HIS A 52 16.63 1.44 8.31
C HIS A 52 16.07 2.77 8.81
N SER A 53 16.07 3.81 7.98
CA SER A 53 15.54 5.12 8.35
C SER A 53 14.02 5.09 8.59
N GLU A 54 13.28 4.33 7.79
CA GLU A 54 11.82 4.24 7.90
C GLU A 54 11.38 3.48 9.13
N PHE A 55 12.08 2.41 9.51
CA PHE A 55 11.76 1.66 10.73
C PHE A 55 11.97 2.50 12.00
N GLN A 56 12.92 3.44 12.00
CA GLN A 56 13.07 4.39 13.10
C GLN A 56 11.92 5.39 13.18
N LYS A 57 11.44 5.87 12.03
CA LYS A 57 10.35 6.86 11.93
C LYS A 57 8.95 6.24 12.07
N ASN A 58 8.81 4.93 11.81
CA ASN A 58 7.55 4.22 11.78
C ASN A 58 7.64 2.89 12.56
N PRO A 59 7.59 2.93 13.91
CA PRO A 59 7.73 1.74 14.73
C PRO A 59 6.59 0.73 14.53
N VAL A 60 5.39 1.19 14.17
CA VAL A 60 4.25 0.33 13.84
C VAL A 60 4.54 -0.49 12.59
N PHE A 61 5.10 0.13 11.55
CA PHE A 61 5.52 -0.57 10.35
C PHE A 61 6.67 -1.55 10.63
N ALA A 62 7.66 -1.15 11.43
CA ALA A 62 8.77 -2.01 11.82
C ALA A 62 8.29 -3.28 12.54
N GLU A 63 7.40 -3.14 13.53
CA GLU A 63 6.82 -4.28 14.25
C GLU A 63 5.99 -5.17 13.32
N ALA A 64 5.19 -4.57 12.44
CA ALA A 64 4.39 -5.32 11.49
C ALA A 64 5.24 -6.09 10.48
N TRP A 65 6.38 -5.52 10.04
CA TRP A 65 7.33 -6.20 9.17
C TRP A 65 7.91 -7.45 9.84
N LEU A 66 8.32 -7.37 11.11
CA LEU A 66 8.81 -8.53 11.86
C LEU A 66 7.76 -9.64 11.96
N LYS A 67 6.50 -9.29 12.22
CA LYS A 67 5.40 -10.26 12.23
C LYS A 67 5.16 -10.86 10.83
N ALA A 68 5.27 -10.08 9.77
CA ALA A 68 5.17 -10.56 8.40
C ALA A 68 6.30 -11.54 8.05
N VAL A 69 7.54 -11.28 8.50
CA VAL A 69 8.67 -12.21 8.37
C VAL A 69 8.35 -13.54 9.04
N ALA A 70 7.88 -13.51 10.29
CA ALA A 70 7.55 -14.71 11.04
C ALA A 70 6.42 -15.53 10.37
N GLU A 71 5.37 -14.87 9.90
CA GLU A 71 4.26 -15.53 9.20
C GLU A 71 4.67 -16.08 7.83
N TRP A 72 5.50 -15.35 7.08
CA TRP A 72 6.08 -15.83 5.82
C TRP A 72 6.94 -17.08 6.04
N GLN A 73 7.80 -17.08 7.07
CA GLN A 73 8.60 -18.24 7.46
C GLN A 73 7.72 -19.43 7.86
N ARG A 74 6.70 -19.19 8.70
CA ARG A 74 5.75 -20.21 9.13
C ARG A 74 4.99 -20.85 7.96
N LYS A 75 4.75 -20.10 6.88
CA LYS A 75 4.11 -20.58 5.64
C LYS A 75 5.08 -21.22 4.65
N GLY A 76 6.31 -21.51 5.06
CA GLY A 76 7.30 -22.23 4.24
C GLY A 76 8.18 -21.33 3.39
N SER A 77 8.21 -20.02 3.67
CA SER A 77 9.07 -19.05 2.98
C SER A 77 8.95 -19.04 1.45
N PRO A 78 7.73 -19.03 0.86
CA PRO A 78 7.59 -19.02 -0.59
C PRO A 78 8.19 -17.74 -1.18
N VAL A 79 8.94 -17.88 -2.27
CA VAL A 79 9.52 -16.74 -3.01
C VAL A 79 9.06 -16.79 -4.46
N SER A 80 9.30 -17.89 -5.17
CA SER A 80 8.90 -18.01 -6.58
C SER A 80 7.40 -17.76 -6.79
N PRO A 81 6.99 -16.91 -7.74
CA PRO A 81 7.80 -16.31 -8.82
C PRO A 81 8.42 -14.93 -8.51
N LEU A 82 8.31 -14.43 -7.28
CA LEU A 82 8.89 -13.15 -6.86
C LEU A 82 10.41 -13.19 -6.92
N SER A 83 11.02 -12.01 -7.05
CA SER A 83 12.48 -11.87 -7.20
C SER A 83 13.23 -11.88 -5.86
N SER A 84 12.54 -11.74 -4.73
CA SER A 84 13.16 -11.75 -3.41
C SER A 84 12.19 -12.11 -2.29
N SER A 85 12.73 -12.56 -1.15
CA SER A 85 11.96 -12.69 0.09
C SER A 85 11.36 -11.35 0.53
N ALA A 86 12.05 -10.23 0.28
CA ALA A 86 11.57 -8.88 0.58
C ALA A 86 10.21 -8.58 -0.07
N GLN A 87 10.06 -8.95 -1.35
CA GLN A 87 8.79 -8.82 -2.07
C GLN A 87 7.70 -9.73 -1.47
N ALA A 88 8.04 -10.98 -1.14
CA ALA A 88 7.09 -11.91 -0.53
C ALA A 88 6.61 -11.42 0.85
N ILE A 89 7.54 -10.90 1.66
CA ILE A 89 7.26 -10.32 2.98
C ILE A 89 6.45 -9.03 2.83
N ALA A 90 6.70 -8.19 1.82
CA ALA A 90 5.90 -7.00 1.57
C ALA A 90 4.43 -7.33 1.24
N VAL A 91 4.18 -8.35 0.41
CA VAL A 91 2.82 -8.84 0.13
C VAL A 91 2.17 -9.42 1.40
N MET A 92 2.91 -10.21 2.18
CA MET A 92 2.45 -10.72 3.47
C MET A 92 2.05 -9.58 4.40
N ALA A 93 2.95 -8.61 4.62
CA ALA A 93 2.76 -7.46 5.48
C ALA A 93 1.53 -6.66 5.07
N TYR A 94 1.39 -6.35 3.78
CA TYR A 94 0.23 -5.63 3.26
C TYR A 94 -1.08 -6.35 3.59
N SER A 95 -1.16 -7.66 3.39
CA SER A 95 -2.38 -8.45 3.65
C SER A 95 -2.71 -8.63 5.15
N MET A 96 -1.85 -8.16 6.06
CA MET A 96 -2.11 -8.19 7.49
C MET A 96 -2.95 -6.99 7.96
N LYS A 97 -3.83 -7.24 8.94
CA LYS A 97 -4.81 -6.27 9.45
C LYS A 97 -4.22 -4.90 9.85
N TYR A 98 -3.01 -4.89 10.40
CA TYR A 98 -2.40 -3.70 11.00
C TYR A 98 -1.67 -2.80 10.01
N VAL A 99 -1.40 -3.28 8.78
CA VAL A 99 -0.58 -2.56 7.79
C VAL A 99 -1.44 -1.88 6.74
N TYR A 100 -2.39 -2.60 6.12
CA TYR A 100 -3.08 -2.07 4.95
C TYR A 100 -3.81 -0.74 5.21
N ARG A 101 -4.38 -0.53 6.41
CA ARG A 101 -5.10 0.70 6.75
C ARG A 101 -4.17 1.93 6.79
N PRO A 102 -3.16 1.99 7.70
CA PRO A 102 -2.27 3.15 7.75
C PRO A 102 -1.46 3.33 6.47
N PHE A 103 -1.05 2.23 5.82
CA PHE A 103 -0.35 2.31 4.54
C PHE A 103 -1.21 2.94 3.45
N ASN A 104 -2.43 2.43 3.24
CA ASN A 104 -3.31 2.97 2.19
C ASN A 104 -3.76 4.41 2.49
N GLU A 105 -3.85 4.81 3.76
CA GLU A 105 -4.11 6.19 4.11
C GLU A 105 -2.93 7.10 3.74
N ALA A 106 -1.72 6.69 4.08
CA ALA A 106 -0.51 7.44 3.72
C ALA A 106 -0.34 7.53 2.19
N VAL A 107 -0.59 6.45 1.45
CA VAL A 107 -0.52 6.44 -0.02
C VAL A 107 -1.48 7.44 -0.65
N ARG A 108 -2.69 7.62 -0.11
CA ARG A 108 -3.69 8.57 -0.64
C ARG A 108 -3.26 10.04 -0.56
N GLN A 109 -2.31 10.38 0.31
CA GLN A 109 -1.89 11.75 0.57
C GLN A 109 -0.46 12.05 0.13
N ALA A 110 0.40 11.03 0.14
CA ALA A 110 1.84 11.18 -0.12
C ALA A 110 2.16 11.79 -1.49
N GLY A 111 1.27 11.68 -2.48
CA GLY A 111 1.44 12.27 -3.80
C GLY A 111 0.94 13.71 -3.93
N SER A 112 0.47 14.34 -2.84
CA SER A 112 0.07 15.75 -2.86
C SER A 112 1.23 16.68 -3.27
N SER A 113 2.45 16.41 -2.81
CA SER A 113 3.69 17.09 -3.22
C SER A 113 4.93 16.21 -3.03
N PRO A 114 6.05 16.50 -3.72
CA PRO A 114 7.35 15.87 -3.45
C PRO A 114 7.80 15.98 -1.97
N GLN A 115 7.53 17.12 -1.34
CA GLN A 115 7.84 17.36 0.08
C GLN A 115 7.05 16.42 0.99
N GLU A 116 5.73 16.28 0.75
CA GLU A 116 4.88 15.36 1.50
C GLU A 116 5.37 13.92 1.39
N TYR A 117 5.72 13.48 0.18
CA TYR A 117 6.33 12.18 -0.05
C TYR A 117 7.64 12.00 0.73
N ARG A 118 8.56 12.96 0.64
CA ARG A 118 9.89 12.84 1.27
C ARG A 118 9.79 12.84 2.79
N ASP A 119 9.03 13.77 3.35
CA ASP A 119 9.07 14.06 4.77
C ASP A 119 8.07 13.25 5.59
N ASN A 120 6.89 12.91 5.03
CA ASN A 120 5.77 12.32 5.79
C ASN A 120 5.40 10.89 5.35
N PHE A 121 5.81 10.45 4.16
CA PHE A 121 5.52 9.09 3.71
C PHE A 121 6.59 8.09 4.19
N HIS A 122 6.35 7.44 5.34
CA HIS A 122 7.28 6.45 5.93
C HIS A 122 6.91 5.00 5.56
N PHE A 123 6.52 4.78 4.30
CA PHE A 123 6.25 3.47 3.71
C PHE A 123 6.85 3.32 2.29
N LYS A 124 7.92 4.07 1.97
CA LYS A 124 8.62 4.04 0.67
C LYS A 124 9.12 2.65 0.34
N THR A 125 9.73 1.96 1.30
CA THR A 125 10.21 0.58 1.16
C THR A 125 9.06 -0.37 0.85
N LEU A 126 7.97 -0.29 1.61
CA LEU A 126 6.79 -1.14 1.40
C LEU A 126 6.15 -0.88 0.03
N HIS A 127 5.99 0.39 -0.33
CA HIS A 127 5.42 0.80 -1.62
C HIS A 127 6.24 0.26 -2.79
N PHE A 128 7.57 0.45 -2.76
CA PHE A 128 8.46 -0.07 -3.80
C PHE A 128 8.39 -1.59 -3.93
N LEU A 129 8.53 -2.31 -2.81
CA LEU A 129 8.53 -3.77 -2.81
C LEU A 129 7.19 -4.34 -3.27
N LEU A 130 6.06 -3.76 -2.84
CA LEU A 130 4.73 -4.13 -3.33
C LEU A 130 4.60 -3.90 -4.82
N THR A 131 4.93 -2.71 -5.32
CA THR A 131 4.82 -2.40 -6.76
C THR A 131 5.64 -3.40 -7.59
N GLN A 132 6.89 -3.67 -7.21
CA GLN A 132 7.73 -4.64 -7.92
C GLN A 132 7.21 -6.08 -7.80
N ALA A 133 6.63 -6.46 -6.65
CA ALA A 133 6.01 -7.76 -6.47
C ALA A 133 4.81 -7.95 -7.41
N LEU A 134 3.95 -6.93 -7.54
CA LEU A 134 2.79 -7.01 -8.44
C LEU A 134 3.22 -7.09 -9.91
N VAL A 135 4.29 -6.40 -10.31
CA VAL A 135 4.86 -6.54 -11.66
C VAL A 135 5.27 -7.99 -11.93
N LYS A 136 6.03 -8.61 -11.01
CA LYS A 136 6.49 -10.00 -11.17
C LYS A 136 5.36 -11.01 -11.19
N LEU A 137 4.40 -10.87 -10.28
CA LEU A 137 3.22 -11.75 -10.24
C LEU A 137 2.36 -11.57 -11.49
N ARG A 138 2.27 -10.36 -12.05
CA ARG A 138 1.53 -10.12 -13.29
C ARG A 138 2.17 -10.83 -14.48
N GLU A 139 3.50 -10.79 -14.57
CA GLU A 139 4.27 -11.51 -15.60
C GLU A 139 4.03 -13.02 -15.50
N ASP A 140 4.17 -13.60 -14.30
CA ASP A 140 3.93 -15.03 -14.03
C ASP A 140 2.49 -15.46 -14.35
N GLN A 141 1.52 -14.56 -14.11
CA GLN A 141 0.10 -14.80 -14.33
C GLN A 141 -0.37 -14.42 -15.75
N ASN A 142 0.55 -14.38 -16.72
CA ASN A 142 0.27 -14.10 -18.14
C ASN A 142 -0.50 -12.79 -18.38
N ALA A 143 -0.27 -11.78 -17.54
CA ALA A 143 -0.94 -10.48 -17.64
C ALA A 143 -2.49 -10.58 -17.69
N GLN A 144 -3.07 -11.62 -17.09
CA GLN A 144 -4.50 -11.91 -17.17
C GLN A 144 -5.36 -10.83 -16.49
N CYS A 145 -6.36 -10.32 -17.20
CA CYS A 145 -7.41 -9.49 -16.61
C CYS A 145 -8.45 -10.33 -15.87
N ARG A 146 -9.04 -9.81 -14.79
CA ARG A 146 -9.90 -10.55 -13.86
C ARG A 146 -11.11 -9.73 -13.43
N ASN A 147 -12.21 -10.44 -13.21
CA ASN A 147 -13.37 -9.89 -12.50
C ASN A 147 -13.19 -10.12 -11.00
N VAL A 148 -13.23 -9.05 -10.22
CA VAL A 148 -13.02 -9.07 -8.78
C VAL A 148 -14.04 -8.19 -8.07
N PHE A 149 -14.19 -8.38 -6.77
CA PHE A 149 -15.17 -7.71 -5.95
C PHE A 149 -14.51 -7.03 -4.75
N ARG A 150 -15.06 -5.89 -4.33
CA ARG A 150 -14.66 -5.22 -3.10
C ARG A 150 -15.89 -4.66 -2.39
N GLY A 151 -16.13 -5.13 -1.17
CA GLY A 151 -17.11 -4.54 -0.26
C GLY A 151 -16.46 -3.47 0.61
N VAL A 152 -17.22 -2.43 0.90
CA VAL A 152 -16.83 -1.33 1.79
C VAL A 152 -17.97 -1.09 2.78
N HIS A 153 -17.60 -0.96 4.06
CA HIS A 153 -18.51 -0.58 5.14
C HIS A 153 -18.38 0.92 5.43
N ASP A 154 -19.46 1.53 5.91
CA ASP A 154 -19.58 2.92 6.38
C ASP A 154 -19.36 4.01 5.32
N ILE A 155 -19.05 3.64 4.07
CA ILE A 155 -18.84 4.59 2.97
C ILE A 155 -19.72 4.24 1.76
N CYS A 156 -20.53 5.20 1.34
CA CYS A 156 -21.25 5.19 0.07
C CYS A 156 -20.47 5.97 -0.98
N PHE A 157 -19.84 5.27 -1.93
CA PHE A 157 -19.15 5.93 -3.02
C PHE A 157 -20.12 6.47 -4.06
N MET A 158 -19.82 7.68 -4.51
CA MET A 158 -20.56 8.41 -5.53
C MET A 158 -19.72 8.43 -6.81
N ALA A 159 -20.32 8.01 -7.92
CA ALA A 159 -19.69 8.01 -9.23
C ALA A 159 -20.75 8.20 -10.32
N ARG A 160 -20.32 8.59 -11.52
CA ARG A 160 -21.20 8.70 -12.70
C ARG A 160 -20.76 7.72 -13.77
N ARG A 161 -21.71 7.13 -14.48
CA ARG A 161 -21.40 6.30 -15.66
C ARG A 161 -20.58 7.11 -16.68
N GLY A 162 -19.53 6.49 -17.24
CA GLY A 162 -18.56 7.12 -18.14
C GLY A 162 -17.50 7.96 -17.43
N GLN A 163 -17.57 8.12 -16.10
CA GLN A 163 -16.54 8.83 -15.34
C GLN A 163 -15.25 8.00 -15.31
N ARG A 164 -14.12 8.66 -15.56
CA ARG A 164 -12.79 8.08 -15.33
C ARG A 164 -12.41 8.24 -13.86
N VAL A 165 -12.02 7.15 -13.22
CA VAL A 165 -11.69 7.09 -11.79
C VAL A 165 -10.44 6.25 -11.52
N ARG A 166 -9.89 6.39 -10.33
CA ARG A 166 -8.79 5.59 -9.80
C ARG A 166 -8.93 5.45 -8.29
N PHE A 167 -8.52 4.32 -7.73
CA PHE A 167 -8.55 4.15 -6.28
C PHE A 167 -7.47 4.98 -5.56
N GLY A 168 -6.30 5.15 -6.18
CA GLY A 168 -5.22 5.98 -5.63
C GLY A 168 -4.55 5.40 -4.38
N HIS A 169 -4.64 4.09 -4.21
CA HIS A 169 -3.94 3.31 -3.20
C HIS A 169 -4.01 1.83 -3.62
N PHE A 170 -3.18 1.00 -3.01
CA PHE A 170 -3.28 -0.44 -3.21
C PHE A 170 -4.65 -0.91 -2.75
N THR A 171 -5.38 -1.56 -3.64
CA THR A 171 -6.80 -1.88 -3.42
C THR A 171 -6.99 -3.38 -3.36
N SER A 172 -7.20 -3.89 -2.13
CA SER A 172 -7.56 -5.29 -1.92
C SER A 172 -8.96 -5.56 -2.47
N THR A 173 -9.04 -6.61 -3.29
CA THR A 173 -10.28 -7.15 -3.85
C THR A 173 -10.28 -8.67 -3.69
N SER A 174 -11.40 -9.33 -3.94
CA SER A 174 -11.52 -10.78 -3.89
C SER A 174 -12.09 -11.34 -5.19
N LEU A 175 -11.64 -12.52 -5.58
CA LEU A 175 -12.30 -13.33 -6.62
C LEU A 175 -13.70 -13.81 -6.20
N SER A 176 -14.06 -13.70 -4.91
CA SER A 176 -15.36 -14.10 -4.38
C SER A 176 -16.15 -12.90 -3.92
N ARG A 177 -17.31 -12.66 -4.54
CA ARG A 177 -18.25 -11.63 -4.10
C ARG A 177 -18.63 -11.79 -2.63
N LYS A 178 -18.92 -13.02 -2.20
CA LYS A 178 -19.28 -13.31 -0.80
C LYS A 178 -18.19 -12.86 0.17
N VAL A 179 -16.94 -13.18 -0.14
CA VAL A 179 -15.79 -12.77 0.69
C VAL A 179 -15.65 -11.24 0.70
N ALA A 180 -15.88 -10.58 -0.44
CA ALA A 180 -15.82 -9.13 -0.51
C ALA A 180 -16.92 -8.46 0.32
N GLU A 181 -18.15 -8.98 0.28
CA GLU A 181 -19.31 -8.47 1.03
C GLU A 181 -19.16 -8.66 2.55
N ASP A 182 -18.35 -9.63 3.01
CA ASP A 182 -17.98 -9.76 4.43
C ASP A 182 -17.19 -8.53 4.96
N TYR A 183 -16.59 -7.72 4.07
CA TYR A 183 -15.94 -6.46 4.44
C TYR A 183 -16.88 -5.25 4.44
N GLY A 184 -18.09 -5.40 3.89
CA GLY A 184 -19.10 -4.35 3.86
C GLY A 184 -19.99 -4.40 2.63
N THR A 185 -21.17 -3.79 2.74
CA THR A 185 -22.19 -3.78 1.67
C THR A 185 -22.74 -2.39 1.38
N ASP A 186 -22.17 -1.34 1.98
CA ASP A 186 -22.63 0.03 1.77
C ASP A 186 -22.15 0.54 0.40
N THR A 187 -20.93 0.15 0.02
CA THR A 187 -20.55 0.10 -1.39
C THR A 187 -20.02 -1.27 -1.76
N VAL A 188 -20.53 -1.85 -2.83
CA VAL A 188 -19.94 -3.03 -3.47
C VAL A 188 -19.41 -2.64 -4.85
N PHE A 189 -18.11 -2.83 -5.05
CA PHE A 189 -17.48 -2.68 -6.35
C PHE A 189 -17.41 -4.03 -7.06
N GLN A 190 -17.78 -4.05 -8.33
CA GLN A 190 -17.42 -5.08 -9.28
C GLN A 190 -16.41 -4.50 -10.26
N VAL A 191 -15.20 -5.04 -10.28
CA VAL A 191 -14.08 -4.46 -11.00
C VAL A 191 -13.55 -5.46 -12.01
N TYR A 192 -13.49 -5.05 -13.27
CA TYR A 192 -12.70 -5.73 -14.29
C TYR A 192 -11.31 -5.07 -14.35
N THR A 193 -10.33 -5.71 -13.73
CA THR A 193 -8.94 -5.20 -13.60
C THR A 193 -8.00 -5.95 -14.53
N CYS A 194 -7.03 -5.24 -15.11
CA CYS A 194 -5.95 -5.80 -15.95
C CYS A 194 -4.54 -5.61 -15.35
N HIS A 195 -4.46 -4.91 -14.21
CA HIS A 195 -3.23 -4.75 -13.44
C HIS A 195 -3.30 -5.35 -12.04
N GLY A 196 -4.48 -5.76 -11.60
CA GLY A 196 -4.70 -6.52 -10.38
C GLY A 196 -4.20 -7.96 -10.52
N VAL A 197 -3.43 -8.41 -9.52
CA VAL A 197 -2.81 -9.74 -9.52
C VAL A 197 -3.30 -10.57 -8.35
N ASP A 198 -3.45 -11.88 -8.58
CA ASP A 198 -3.74 -12.82 -7.51
C ASP A 198 -2.54 -12.92 -6.58
N ILE A 199 -2.72 -12.57 -5.31
CA ILE A 199 -1.69 -12.64 -4.29
C ILE A 199 -1.96 -13.74 -3.26
N GLN A 200 -2.94 -14.62 -3.50
CA GLN A 200 -3.40 -15.62 -2.54
C GLN A 200 -2.25 -16.45 -1.97
N ALA A 201 -1.31 -16.89 -2.81
CA ALA A 201 -0.17 -17.72 -2.40
C ALA A 201 0.73 -17.05 -1.35
N PHE A 202 0.83 -15.72 -1.40
CA PHE A 202 1.70 -14.88 -0.58
C PHE A 202 0.96 -14.09 0.51
N SER A 203 -0.37 -14.10 0.48
CA SER A 203 -1.22 -13.41 1.46
C SER A 203 -1.28 -14.12 2.82
N TYR A 204 -1.62 -13.34 3.85
CA TYR A 204 -1.82 -13.78 5.22
C TYR A 204 -2.97 -14.80 5.32
N ASP A 205 -4.11 -14.53 4.68
CA ASP A 205 -5.28 -15.40 4.66
C ASP A 205 -5.66 -15.80 3.23
N ARG A 206 -5.28 -17.03 2.85
CA ARG A 206 -5.61 -17.60 1.53
C ARG A 206 -7.11 -17.70 1.29
N GLY A 207 -7.92 -17.81 2.35
CA GLY A 207 -9.39 -17.86 2.26
C GLY A 207 -9.97 -16.57 1.67
N LYS A 208 -9.24 -15.45 1.71
CA LYS A 208 -9.68 -14.18 1.13
C LYS A 208 -9.64 -14.14 -0.39
N ARG A 209 -8.93 -15.08 -1.04
CA ARG A 209 -8.78 -15.14 -2.51
C ARG A 209 -8.41 -13.77 -3.07
N GLU A 210 -7.44 -13.13 -2.41
CA GLU A 210 -7.15 -11.71 -2.56
C GLU A 210 -6.48 -11.44 -3.92
N VAL A 211 -7.05 -10.48 -4.65
CA VAL A 211 -6.43 -9.86 -5.81
C VAL A 211 -6.09 -8.43 -5.43
N LEU A 212 -4.83 -8.05 -5.60
CA LEU A 212 -4.36 -6.72 -5.24
C LEU A 212 -4.19 -5.84 -6.47
N ILE A 213 -4.95 -4.74 -6.51
CA ILE A 213 -4.91 -3.74 -7.57
C ILE A 213 -3.90 -2.64 -7.20
N PRO A 214 -2.95 -2.27 -8.09
CA PRO A 214 -1.98 -1.21 -7.82
C PRO A 214 -2.63 0.19 -7.82
N PRO A 215 -2.01 1.19 -7.17
CA PRO A 215 -2.58 2.54 -7.04
C PRO A 215 -2.74 3.29 -8.36
N TYR A 216 -2.01 2.89 -9.41
CA TYR A 216 -1.94 3.57 -10.69
C TYR A 216 -2.92 3.07 -11.77
N GLU A 217 -3.67 2.00 -11.52
CA GLU A 217 -4.64 1.50 -12.52
C GLU A 217 -5.84 2.45 -12.65
N THR A 218 -6.21 2.81 -13.87
CA THR A 218 -7.34 3.71 -14.14
C THR A 218 -8.55 2.92 -14.65
N PHE A 219 -9.74 3.38 -14.28
CA PHE A 219 -11.00 2.70 -14.61
C PHE A 219 -12.00 3.68 -15.21
N GLU A 220 -12.86 3.16 -16.08
CA GLU A 220 -14.13 3.81 -16.44
C GLU A 220 -15.25 3.19 -15.59
N VAL A 221 -16.14 4.03 -15.09
CA VAL A 221 -17.37 3.61 -14.41
C VAL A 221 -18.38 3.16 -15.45
N THR A 222 -18.61 1.86 -15.58
CA THR A 222 -19.50 1.31 -16.62
C THR A 222 -20.97 1.32 -16.18
N LYS A 223 -21.22 1.24 -14.86
CA LYS A 223 -22.57 1.24 -14.28
C LYS A 223 -22.54 1.67 -12.81
N VAL A 224 -23.62 2.31 -12.38
CA VAL A 224 -23.87 2.66 -10.98
C VAL A 224 -25.32 2.31 -10.67
N THR A 225 -25.53 1.49 -9.64
CA THR A 225 -26.85 1.15 -9.11
C THR A 225 -26.95 1.66 -7.68
N ARG A 226 -28.06 2.31 -7.31
CA ARG A 226 -28.30 2.82 -5.95
C ARG A 226 -29.54 2.19 -5.34
N LYS A 227 -29.47 1.88 -4.05
CA LYS A 227 -30.61 1.42 -3.25
C LYS A 227 -30.53 2.03 -1.84
N GLY A 228 -31.24 3.14 -1.65
CA GLY A 228 -31.08 3.96 -0.45
C GLY A 228 -29.65 4.46 -0.34
N ASP A 229 -29.04 4.26 0.83
CA ASP A 229 -27.68 4.70 1.13
C ASP A 229 -26.60 3.71 0.64
N LYS A 230 -27.00 2.69 -0.12
CA LYS A 230 -26.09 1.68 -0.69
C LYS A 230 -25.85 1.89 -2.17
N ALA A 231 -24.61 1.63 -2.60
CA ALA A 231 -24.19 1.73 -4.00
C ALA A 231 -23.55 0.42 -4.49
N GLU A 232 -23.84 0.06 -5.73
CA GLU A 232 -23.11 -0.93 -6.49
C GLU A 232 -22.49 -0.26 -7.71
N ILE A 233 -21.16 -0.35 -7.84
CA ILE A 233 -20.39 0.36 -8.86
C ILE A 233 -19.60 -0.65 -9.68
N GLU A 234 -19.82 -0.65 -10.99
CA GLU A 234 -19.08 -1.47 -11.94
C GLU A 234 -17.96 -0.63 -12.58
N LEU A 235 -16.73 -1.14 -12.56
CA LEU A 235 -15.53 -0.48 -13.06
C LEU A 235 -14.85 -1.37 -14.12
N SER A 236 -14.42 -0.77 -15.22
CA SER A 236 -13.63 -1.46 -16.25
C SER A 236 -12.27 -0.79 -16.43
N SER A 237 -11.21 -1.59 -16.42
CA SER A 237 -9.84 -1.11 -16.61
C SER A 237 -9.69 -0.37 -17.94
N THR A 238 -8.98 0.76 -17.90
CA THR A 238 -8.69 1.63 -19.07
C THR A 238 -7.20 1.85 -19.29
N GLY A 239 -6.35 1.28 -18.42
CA GLY A 239 -4.89 1.42 -18.49
C GLY A 239 -4.30 1.92 -17.17
N THR A 240 -3.22 2.70 -17.27
CA THR A 240 -2.48 3.20 -16.11
C THR A 240 -2.22 4.70 -16.20
N TYR A 241 -2.03 5.33 -15.06
CA TYR A 241 -1.58 6.71 -14.92
C TYR A 241 -0.73 6.83 -13.66
N SER A 242 0.39 7.52 -13.74
CA SER A 242 1.21 7.90 -12.59
C SER A 242 1.63 9.36 -12.71
N LYS A 243 1.50 10.10 -11.62
CA LYS A 243 2.04 11.45 -11.48
C LYS A 243 3.56 11.41 -11.21
N TYR A 244 4.01 10.40 -10.48
CA TYR A 244 5.41 10.24 -10.07
C TYR A 244 6.10 9.08 -10.79
N ASN A 245 7.41 9.19 -11.00
CA ASN A 245 8.25 8.09 -11.43
C ASN A 245 9.65 8.22 -10.84
N CYS A 246 10.05 7.26 -10.01
CA CYS A 246 11.36 7.22 -9.35
C CYS A 246 11.63 8.41 -8.41
N GLU A 247 10.57 8.92 -7.76
CA GLU A 247 10.60 10.19 -6.99
C GLU A 247 11.68 10.21 -5.89
N TRP A 248 11.93 9.09 -5.24
CA TRP A 248 12.95 9.01 -4.18
C TRP A 248 14.36 9.33 -4.69
N LEU A 249 14.66 9.01 -5.95
CA LEU A 249 15.98 9.17 -6.55
C LEU A 249 16.20 10.58 -7.14
N GLU A 250 15.16 11.38 -7.31
CA GLU A 250 15.27 12.72 -7.88
C GLU A 250 16.02 13.70 -6.95
N GLY A 251 16.13 13.39 -5.64
CA GLY A 251 16.80 14.22 -4.64
C GLY A 251 18.34 14.17 -4.64
N ASP A 252 18.95 13.18 -5.30
CA ASP A 252 20.43 13.02 -5.33
C ASP A 252 21.10 13.80 -6.47
N SER A 253 20.32 14.38 -7.40
CA SER A 253 20.86 15.05 -8.60
C SER A 253 21.18 16.54 -8.40
N THR A 254 20.91 17.11 -7.23
CA THR A 254 21.20 18.52 -6.92
C THR A 254 21.77 18.66 -5.52
N GLY A 255 23.07 18.39 -5.38
CA GLY A 255 23.74 18.46 -4.08
C GLY A 255 25.25 18.31 -4.14
N ASP A 256 25.93 19.04 -5.03
CA ASP A 256 27.27 19.60 -4.76
C ASP A 256 27.70 20.52 -5.91
N SER A 257 27.31 21.79 -5.83
CA SER A 257 27.90 22.88 -6.61
C SER A 257 27.59 24.21 -5.92
N LEU A 258 28.16 24.41 -4.73
CA LEU A 258 28.32 25.74 -4.13
C LEU A 258 29.60 25.75 -3.27
N GLY A 259 30.58 26.55 -3.65
CA GLY A 259 31.73 26.88 -2.81
C GLY A 259 33.06 26.98 -3.55
N ASP A 260 33.13 27.82 -4.58
CA ASP A 260 34.40 28.34 -5.10
C ASP A 260 34.87 29.45 -4.15
N GLU A 261 35.91 29.19 -3.35
CA GLU A 261 36.75 30.25 -2.76
C GLU A 261 38.20 29.74 -2.54
N ASP A 262 39.02 30.08 -3.54
CA ASP A 262 40.44 30.44 -3.53
C ASP A 262 41.29 30.08 -2.29
N THR A 263 42.24 29.15 -2.46
CA THR A 263 43.59 29.27 -1.88
C THR A 263 44.63 28.56 -2.75
N ARG A 264 45.53 29.35 -3.33
CA ARG A 264 46.75 28.90 -4.03
C ARG A 264 47.76 28.23 -3.08
N ARG A 265 48.25 27.02 -3.43
CA ARG A 265 49.68 26.63 -3.58
C ARG A 265 49.86 25.10 -3.54
N GLY A 266 50.65 24.60 -4.49
CA GLY A 266 51.63 23.53 -4.24
C GLY A 266 51.33 22.13 -4.80
N ASP A 267 51.99 21.83 -5.92
CA ASP A 267 52.64 20.57 -6.32
C ASP A 267 52.18 19.22 -5.72
N GLY A 268 51.86 18.29 -6.62
CA GLY A 268 52.53 16.99 -6.67
C GLY A 268 51.86 15.77 -6.01
N ALA A 269 51.88 14.67 -6.77
CA ALA A 269 51.81 13.27 -6.37
C ALA A 269 50.42 12.59 -6.21
N THR A 270 50.16 11.70 -7.17
CA THR A 270 49.55 10.36 -7.05
C THR A 270 49.24 9.85 -5.64
N HIS A 271 47.99 9.43 -5.41
CA HIS A 271 47.70 8.19 -4.68
C HIS A 271 46.30 7.65 -5.03
N GLY A 272 46.26 6.35 -5.33
CA GLY A 272 45.04 5.60 -5.54
C GLY A 272 44.28 5.39 -4.23
N GLY A 273 42.96 5.45 -4.31
CA GLY A 273 42.05 5.07 -3.24
C GLY A 273 41.05 4.06 -3.77
N SER A 274 41.42 2.78 -3.72
CA SER A 274 40.50 1.67 -3.91
C SER A 274 39.51 1.65 -2.74
N ILE A 275 38.22 1.81 -3.01
CA ILE A 275 37.18 1.47 -2.04
C ILE A 275 37.03 -0.06 -2.07
N PRO A 276 37.25 -0.77 -0.96
CA PRO A 276 37.09 -2.21 -0.96
C PRO A 276 35.60 -2.56 -0.98
N LEU A 277 35.11 -3.03 -2.12
CA LEU A 277 33.85 -3.78 -2.18
C LEU A 277 34.05 -5.11 -1.46
N ALA A 278 33.53 -5.22 -0.23
CA ALA A 278 33.27 -6.51 0.38
C ALA A 278 32.01 -7.13 -0.28
N PRO A 279 32.05 -8.40 -0.70
CA PRO A 279 30.88 -9.07 -1.26
C PRO A 279 29.93 -9.46 -0.13
N PHE A 280 28.93 -8.63 0.15
CA PHE A 280 27.83 -9.02 1.03
C PHE A 280 26.80 -9.79 0.20
N HIS A 281 26.79 -11.11 0.39
CA HIS A 281 25.76 -12.00 -0.11
C HIS A 281 24.36 -11.55 0.33
N LEU A 282 23.38 -11.73 -0.56
CA LEU A 282 21.97 -11.36 -0.52
C LEU A 282 21.12 -11.93 0.66
N GLY A 283 21.73 -12.30 1.79
CA GLY A 283 21.07 -12.76 3.02
C GLY A 283 20.81 -11.67 4.07
N GLY A 284 21.24 -10.43 3.83
CA GLY A 284 21.25 -9.35 4.83
C GLY A 284 19.89 -8.73 5.20
N LEU A 285 18.81 -8.99 4.44
CA LEU A 285 17.50 -8.39 4.73
C LEU A 285 16.73 -9.09 5.87
N VAL A 286 17.27 -10.18 6.43
CA VAL A 286 16.62 -11.00 7.48
C VAL A 286 17.22 -10.77 8.88
N LEU A 287 18.30 -10.00 9.02
CA LEU A 287 18.96 -9.78 10.33
C LEU A 287 18.99 -8.30 10.71
N ALA A 288 17.85 -7.78 11.13
CA ALA A 288 17.78 -6.69 12.09
C ALA A 288 17.18 -7.23 13.40
N THR A 289 17.86 -8.18 14.04
CA THR A 289 17.43 -8.80 15.31
C THR A 289 18.32 -8.47 16.51
N THR A 290 19.21 -7.50 16.42
CA THR A 290 20.02 -7.09 17.58
C THR A 290 19.89 -5.59 17.83
N ALA A 291 19.03 -5.25 18.80
CA ALA A 291 19.24 -4.26 19.86
C ALA A 291 17.93 -3.58 20.28
N LEU A 292 17.14 -4.26 21.11
CA LEU A 292 16.29 -3.57 22.09
C LEU A 292 16.29 -4.40 23.38
N ALA A 293 17.38 -4.25 24.14
CA ALA A 293 17.44 -4.58 25.55
C ALA A 293 17.75 -3.28 26.30
N VAL A 294 17.25 -3.16 27.52
CA VAL A 294 17.22 -1.98 28.43
C VAL A 294 15.94 -1.15 28.24
N ALA A 295 14.99 -1.02 29.18
CA ALA A 295 15.03 -1.17 30.62
C ALA A 295 13.68 -1.68 31.19
N THR A 296 13.71 -2.79 31.93
CA THR A 296 12.74 -3.03 33.02
C THR A 296 13.42 -2.60 34.32
N GLY A 297 13.05 -1.41 34.79
CA GLY A 297 13.37 -0.97 36.14
C GLY A 297 12.45 -1.65 37.14
N THR A 298 13.06 -2.41 38.05
CA THR A 298 12.53 -2.85 39.34
C THR A 298 11.96 -1.69 40.16
N LEU A 299 10.74 -1.86 40.65
CA LEU A 299 10.34 -1.66 42.06
C LEU A 299 9.13 -2.56 42.35
#